data_AF-A0A848ZE06-F1
#
_entry.id   AF-A0A848ZE06-F1
#
_cell.length_a   1.000
_cell.length_b   1.000
_cell.length_c   1.000
_cell.angle_alpha   90.00
_cell.angle_beta   90.00
_cell.angle_gamma   90.00
#
_symmetry.space_group_name_H-M   'P 1'
#
loop_
_entity.id
_entity.type
_entity.pdbx_description
1 polymer ?
#
loop_
_entity_poly.entity_id
_entity_poly.type
_entity_poly.pdbx_seq_one_letter_code
_entity_poly.pdbx_strand_id
1 'polypeptide(L)'
;FDDTTGHIHVLAPLVEQALSMAPKRDQYWIPENAFGVGGTAPFVYDDQTGDLVEPTFDHLARIAKIVNDADVIQFMARGVLIKQQEVKVMDTIIENCQKPVYVAAVTDEGIARAEEIHKTRGNFTVQFSIINSPLNIIESMVDPFLSCIRKGIPIYVSTMPMAGLSAPYSMSGLLTLTHAEGLFGMTLAQLVNPGITVVHAGLPSIANINKNYAVDLGLVSHNIANLLTEKVNKMLEIPSIQTACTTNQDRPSQRAEEDAINGYALMKKYGFHQMRHAFGFLRELISFSIAKLERHIELCRENGPDQAPDYDLVPYDPEGLEAIKRNGSQANYMRDDHTLKNTGKVFLN
;
A
#
# COMPACT_ATOMS: atom_id res chain seq x y z
N PHE A 1 0.62 17.96 22.83
CA PHE A 1 -0.47 17.05 23.20
C PHE A 1 -1.58 17.90 23.75
N ASP A 2 -2.81 17.65 23.32
CA ASP A 2 -4.00 18.32 23.82
C ASP A 2 -4.75 17.36 24.73
N ASP A 3 -4.68 17.61 26.05
CA ASP A 3 -5.33 16.78 27.06
C ASP A 3 -6.87 16.78 26.95
N THR A 4 -7.46 17.78 26.26
CA THR A 4 -8.92 17.90 26.14
C THR A 4 -9.50 16.99 25.05
N THR A 5 -8.74 16.82 23.96
CA THR A 5 -9.14 16.00 22.81
C THR A 5 -8.40 14.66 22.74
N GLY A 6 -7.32 14.50 23.50
CA GLY A 6 -6.42 13.35 23.41
C GLY A 6 -5.53 13.39 22.16
N HIS A 7 -5.43 14.54 21.48
CA HIS A 7 -4.75 14.64 20.20
C HIS A 7 -3.27 15.05 20.32
N ILE A 8 -2.46 14.53 19.40
CA ILE A 8 -1.12 15.05 19.13
C ILE A 8 -1.21 15.94 17.89
N HIS A 9 -0.99 17.24 18.07
CA HIS A 9 -0.89 18.18 16.97
C HIS A 9 0.57 18.29 16.50
N VAL A 10 0.82 17.86 15.27
CA VAL A 10 2.13 18.01 14.61
C VAL A 10 2.10 19.28 13.77
N LEU A 11 2.99 20.21 14.06
CA LEU A 11 3.04 21.50 13.36
C LEU A 11 3.77 21.35 12.02
N ALA A 12 3.35 22.13 11.01
CA ALA A 12 3.96 22.11 9.68
C ALA A 12 5.50 22.28 9.69
N PRO A 13 6.10 23.20 10.48
CA PRO A 13 7.56 23.32 10.53
C PRO A 13 8.29 22.04 10.97
N LEU A 14 7.67 21.24 11.84
CA LEU A 14 8.25 19.97 12.29
C LEU A 14 8.21 18.92 11.18
N VAL A 15 7.12 18.88 10.42
CA VAL A 15 6.98 18.01 9.24
C VAL A 15 7.99 18.41 8.17
N GLU A 16 8.10 19.71 7.87
CA GLU A 16 9.06 20.25 6.91
C GLU A 16 10.50 19.92 7.31
N GLN A 17 10.84 20.08 8.59
CA GLN A 17 12.14 19.69 9.14
C GLN A 17 12.39 18.19 8.93
N ALA A 18 11.43 17.32 9.28
CA ALA A 18 11.56 15.88 9.08
C ALA A 18 11.76 15.52 7.61
N LEU A 19 10.97 16.09 6.70
CA LEU A 19 11.10 15.85 5.25
C LEU A 19 12.41 16.36 4.67
N SER A 20 13.03 17.39 5.27
CA SER A 20 14.35 17.87 4.87
C SER A 20 15.49 16.93 5.28
N MET A 21 15.31 16.15 6.35
CA MET A 21 16.29 15.18 6.85
C MET A 21 16.14 13.80 6.18
N ALA A 22 14.92 13.43 5.77
CA ALA A 22 14.65 12.14 5.16
C ALA A 22 15.38 11.99 3.81
N PRO A 23 15.98 10.82 3.53
CA PRO A 23 16.51 10.50 2.20
C PRO A 23 15.44 10.67 1.12
N LYS A 24 15.85 11.29 0.01
CA LYS A 24 14.97 11.60 -1.12
C LYS A 24 14.72 10.39 -2.00
N ARG A 25 13.73 10.54 -2.88
CA ARG A 25 13.23 9.51 -3.79
C ARG A 25 14.32 8.87 -4.65
N ASP A 26 15.26 9.66 -5.16
CA ASP A 26 16.39 9.20 -5.98
C ASP A 26 17.46 8.43 -5.19
N GLN A 27 17.40 8.48 -3.85
CA GLN A 27 18.25 7.72 -2.95
C GLN A 27 17.61 6.37 -2.54
N TYR A 28 16.36 6.10 -2.94
CA TYR A 28 15.72 4.82 -2.71
C TYR A 28 16.08 3.81 -3.82
N TRP A 29 16.35 2.56 -3.44
CA TRP A 29 16.94 1.56 -4.35
C TRP A 29 15.93 0.90 -5.29
N ILE A 30 14.61 1.04 -5.05
CA ILE A 30 13.60 0.55 -5.98
C ILE A 30 13.40 1.63 -7.06
N PRO A 31 13.53 1.29 -8.34
CA PRO A 31 13.48 2.27 -9.42
C PRO A 31 12.07 2.82 -9.64
N GLU A 32 12.00 3.90 -10.44
CA GLU A 32 10.75 4.37 -11.04
C GLU A 32 10.07 3.26 -11.86
N ASN A 33 8.75 3.34 -11.95
CA ASN A 33 7.87 2.44 -12.71
C ASN A 33 7.99 0.97 -12.27
N ALA A 34 8.20 0.75 -10.97
CA ALA A 34 8.34 -0.58 -10.39
C ALA A 34 6.99 -1.18 -10.01
N PHE A 35 6.52 -2.16 -10.78
CA PHE A 35 5.43 -3.03 -10.32
C PHE A 35 5.98 -4.11 -9.40
N GLY A 36 5.19 -4.51 -8.41
CA GLY A 36 5.56 -5.56 -7.48
C GLY A 36 4.42 -6.44 -7.03
N VAL A 37 4.77 -7.65 -6.61
CA VAL A 37 3.90 -8.41 -5.71
C VAL A 37 4.04 -7.80 -4.32
N GLY A 38 2.92 -7.64 -3.63
CA GLY A 38 3.03 -7.30 -2.23
C GLY A 38 1.71 -7.00 -1.58
N GLY A 39 1.52 -7.54 -0.38
CA GLY A 39 0.24 -7.83 0.28
C GLY A 39 0.41 -9.12 1.07
N THR A 40 -0.63 -9.50 1.82
CA THR A 40 -0.58 -10.65 2.72
C THR A 40 -1.93 -11.37 2.68
N ALA A 41 -2.16 -12.13 1.61
CA ALA A 41 -3.41 -12.87 1.45
C ALA A 41 -3.47 -14.03 2.46
N PRO A 42 -4.54 -14.14 3.28
CA PRO A 42 -4.72 -15.25 4.20
C PRO A 42 -4.89 -16.61 3.51
N PHE A 43 -5.25 -16.64 2.23
CA PHE A 43 -5.48 -17.88 1.49
C PHE A 43 -4.78 -17.88 0.13
N VAL A 44 -4.45 -19.08 -0.34
CA VAL A 44 -4.17 -19.34 -1.76
C VAL A 44 -5.47 -19.78 -2.42
N TYR A 45 -5.76 -19.25 -3.60
CA TYR A 45 -6.83 -19.76 -4.45
C TYR A 45 -6.27 -20.95 -5.24
N ASP A 46 -6.84 -22.14 -5.03
CA ASP A 46 -6.50 -23.33 -5.81
C ASP A 46 -7.11 -23.20 -7.21
N ASP A 47 -6.27 -22.98 -8.21
CA ASP A 47 -6.71 -22.78 -9.60
C ASP A 47 -7.31 -24.03 -10.25
N GLN A 48 -7.17 -25.23 -9.65
CA GLN A 48 -7.75 -26.47 -10.15
C GLN A 48 -9.12 -26.75 -9.53
N THR A 49 -9.26 -26.59 -8.21
CA THR A 49 -10.51 -26.90 -7.49
C THR A 49 -11.43 -25.69 -7.34
N GLY A 50 -10.85 -24.48 -7.33
CA GLY A 50 -11.53 -23.23 -7.03
C GLY A 50 -11.68 -22.94 -5.53
N ASP A 51 -11.07 -23.74 -4.67
CA ASP A 51 -11.14 -23.61 -3.21
C ASP A 51 -10.11 -22.61 -2.67
N LEU A 52 -10.36 -22.12 -1.44
CA LEU A 52 -9.39 -21.35 -0.68
C LEU A 52 -8.63 -22.29 0.27
N VAL A 53 -7.31 -22.39 0.09
CA VAL A 53 -6.44 -23.26 0.87
C VAL A 53 -5.47 -22.44 1.72
N GLU A 54 -5.02 -23.04 2.82
CA GLU A 54 -4.04 -22.40 3.71
C GLU A 54 -2.68 -22.28 3.00
N PRO A 55 -2.03 -21.09 3.05
CA PRO A 55 -0.71 -20.91 2.47
C PRO A 55 0.36 -21.79 3.13
N THR A 56 1.31 -22.25 2.34
CA THR A 56 2.43 -23.09 2.79
C THR A 56 3.75 -22.45 2.37
N PHE A 57 4.87 -22.92 2.92
CA PHE A 57 6.19 -22.48 2.47
C PHE A 57 6.47 -22.85 1.01
N ASP A 58 5.87 -23.93 0.49
CA ASP A 58 5.98 -24.28 -0.92
C ASP A 58 5.26 -23.25 -1.80
N HIS A 59 4.07 -22.79 -1.39
CA HIS A 59 3.38 -21.70 -2.06
C HIS A 59 4.24 -20.42 -2.06
N LEU A 60 4.79 -20.03 -0.90
CA LEU A 60 5.64 -18.85 -0.76
C LEU A 60 6.90 -18.94 -1.63
N ALA A 61 7.60 -20.08 -1.60
CA ALA A 61 8.80 -20.32 -2.40
C ALA A 61 8.49 -20.29 -3.90
N ARG A 62 7.38 -20.88 -4.33
CA ARG A 62 6.93 -20.85 -5.73
C ARG A 62 6.63 -19.42 -6.18
N ILE A 63 5.89 -18.65 -5.38
CA ILE A 63 5.62 -17.23 -5.67
C ILE A 63 6.93 -16.44 -5.76
N ALA A 64 7.84 -16.63 -4.81
CA ALA A 64 9.13 -15.94 -4.79
C ALA A 64 9.98 -16.23 -6.04
N LYS A 65 10.02 -17.49 -6.51
CA LYS A 65 10.73 -17.87 -7.74
C LYS A 65 10.11 -17.23 -8.99
N ILE A 66 8.78 -17.30 -9.13
CA ILE A 66 8.08 -16.66 -10.26
C ILE A 66 8.36 -15.15 -10.27
N VAL A 67 8.27 -14.50 -9.09
CA VAL A 67 8.58 -13.07 -8.94
C VAL A 67 10.03 -12.78 -9.29
N ASN A 68 10.98 -13.61 -8.86
CA ASN A 68 12.39 -13.43 -9.16
C ASN A 68 12.65 -13.44 -10.68
N ASP A 69 12.02 -14.36 -11.39
CA ASP A 69 12.29 -14.59 -12.82
C ASP A 69 11.52 -13.61 -13.73
N ALA A 70 10.44 -13.00 -13.23
CA ALA A 70 9.61 -12.07 -14.00
C ALA A 70 10.22 -10.67 -14.14
N ASP A 71 10.71 -10.32 -15.32
CA ASP A 71 11.29 -9.02 -15.69
C ASP A 71 10.38 -7.81 -15.38
N VAL A 72 9.07 -7.94 -15.51
CA VAL A 72 8.10 -6.85 -15.23
C VAL A 72 7.86 -6.61 -13.73
N ILE A 73 8.35 -7.51 -12.86
CA ILE A 73 8.22 -7.38 -11.41
C ILE A 73 9.57 -6.92 -10.84
N GLN A 74 9.58 -5.79 -10.13
CA GLN A 74 10.80 -5.12 -9.69
C GLN A 74 11.07 -5.25 -8.19
N PHE A 75 10.10 -5.68 -7.39
CA PHE A 75 10.28 -5.97 -5.98
C PHE A 75 9.33 -7.08 -5.50
N MET A 76 9.67 -7.65 -4.35
CA MET A 76 8.97 -8.77 -3.73
C MET A 76 8.45 -8.43 -2.34
N ALA A 77 7.27 -8.95 -2.02
CA ALA A 77 6.79 -9.13 -0.67
C ALA A 77 6.01 -10.44 -0.58
N ARG A 78 5.77 -10.93 0.64
CA ARG A 78 5.33 -12.31 0.90
C ARG A 78 4.15 -12.81 0.06
N GLY A 79 3.22 -11.94 -0.36
CA GLY A 79 2.05 -12.30 -1.18
C GLY A 79 0.97 -13.03 -0.38
N VAL A 80 1.38 -14.00 0.44
CA VAL A 80 0.54 -14.86 1.28
C VAL A 80 0.92 -14.78 2.76
N LEU A 81 -0.02 -15.07 3.65
CA LEU A 81 0.15 -15.08 5.09
C LEU A 81 0.51 -16.48 5.61
N ILE A 82 1.70 -16.63 6.16
CA ILE A 82 2.05 -17.75 7.04
C ILE A 82 2.23 -17.18 8.44
N LYS A 83 1.32 -17.55 9.35
CA LYS A 83 1.21 -16.93 10.69
C LYS A 83 2.35 -17.38 11.60
N GLN A 84 2.79 -16.50 12.49
CA GLN A 84 3.75 -16.80 13.58
C GLN A 84 5.08 -17.41 13.10
N GLN A 85 5.54 -17.05 11.90
CA GLN A 85 6.75 -17.59 11.27
C GLN A 85 7.55 -16.50 10.55
N GLU A 86 7.65 -15.30 11.14
CA GLU A 86 8.24 -14.11 10.49
C GLU A 86 9.65 -14.39 9.92
N VAL A 87 10.52 -15.00 10.73
CA VAL A 87 11.90 -15.39 10.34
C VAL A 87 11.89 -16.32 9.13
N LYS A 88 11.19 -17.45 9.23
CA LYS A 88 11.14 -18.45 8.16
C LYS A 88 10.52 -17.91 6.88
N VAL A 89 9.54 -17.00 6.98
CA VAL A 89 8.97 -16.28 5.82
C VAL A 89 10.03 -15.41 5.14
N MET A 90 10.81 -14.64 5.91
CA MET A 90 11.89 -13.83 5.35
C MET A 90 12.95 -14.70 4.68
N ASP A 91 13.39 -15.77 5.35
CA ASP A 91 14.40 -16.69 4.83
C ASP A 91 13.95 -17.34 3.52
N THR A 92 12.71 -17.84 3.50
CA THR A 92 12.13 -18.44 2.29
C THR A 92 12.10 -17.44 1.13
N ILE A 93 11.81 -16.16 1.38
CA ILE A 93 11.80 -15.14 0.31
C ILE A 93 13.22 -14.88 -0.20
N ILE A 94 14.20 -14.63 0.67
CA ILE A 94 15.55 -14.24 0.25
C ILE A 94 16.36 -15.40 -0.35
N GLU A 95 16.03 -16.65 0.00
CA GLU A 95 16.59 -17.86 -0.63
C GLU A 95 16.11 -18.02 -2.08
N ASN A 96 14.93 -17.51 -2.40
CA ASN A 96 14.26 -17.75 -3.68
C ASN A 96 14.10 -16.49 -4.55
N CYS A 97 14.43 -15.30 -4.04
CA CYS A 97 14.29 -14.04 -4.77
C CYS A 97 15.44 -13.06 -4.49
N GLN A 98 16.07 -12.60 -5.56
CA GLN A 98 17.20 -11.67 -5.51
C GLN A 98 16.80 -10.19 -5.61
N LYS A 99 15.54 -9.89 -5.88
CA LYS A 99 15.02 -8.52 -6.00
C LYS A 99 14.92 -7.84 -4.63
N PRO A 100 14.75 -6.49 -4.59
CA PRO A 100 14.38 -5.79 -3.37
C PRO A 100 13.17 -6.43 -2.67
N VAL A 101 13.22 -6.52 -1.35
CA VAL A 101 12.19 -7.18 -0.54
C VAL A 101 11.64 -6.22 0.50
N TYR A 102 10.33 -6.27 0.71
CA TYR A 102 9.75 -5.77 1.95
C TYR A 102 8.89 -6.80 2.66
N VAL A 103 8.82 -6.71 4.00
CA VAL A 103 8.09 -7.65 4.86
C VAL A 103 7.41 -6.92 6.02
N ALA A 104 6.59 -7.63 6.78
CA ALA A 104 6.18 -7.24 8.12
C ALA A 104 6.99 -8.03 9.15
N ALA A 105 7.53 -7.34 10.16
CA ALA A 105 8.21 -7.94 11.29
C ALA A 105 7.83 -7.16 12.56
N VAL A 106 7.16 -7.81 13.51
CA VAL A 106 6.72 -7.17 14.76
C VAL A 106 7.26 -7.86 16.02
N THR A 107 7.82 -9.06 15.89
CA THR A 107 8.44 -9.79 17.01
C THR A 107 9.92 -9.42 17.15
N ASP A 108 10.49 -9.53 18.35
CA ASP A 108 11.92 -9.27 18.55
C ASP A 108 12.81 -10.14 17.65
N GLU A 109 12.45 -11.41 17.47
CA GLU A 109 13.16 -12.36 16.59
C GLU A 109 13.05 -11.94 15.12
N GLY A 110 11.84 -11.59 14.66
CA GLY A 110 11.61 -11.09 13.30
C GLY A 110 12.34 -9.78 13.03
N ILE A 111 12.35 -8.85 13.98
CA ILE A 111 13.06 -7.57 13.84
C ILE A 111 14.58 -7.80 13.82
N ALA A 112 15.11 -8.67 14.67
CA ALA A 112 16.53 -9.03 14.67
C ALA A 112 16.95 -9.67 13.34
N ARG A 113 16.11 -10.56 12.79
CA ARG A 113 16.38 -11.16 11.48
C ARG A 113 16.28 -10.14 10.34
N ALA A 114 15.31 -9.22 10.38
CA ALA A 114 15.20 -8.14 9.39
C ALA A 114 16.43 -7.22 9.41
N GLU A 115 16.98 -6.92 10.60
CA GLU A 115 18.23 -6.17 10.77
C GLU A 115 19.42 -6.89 10.12
N GLU A 116 19.56 -8.19 10.38
CA GLU A 116 20.63 -9.01 9.83
C GLU A 116 20.57 -9.06 8.30
N ILE A 117 19.39 -9.31 7.74
CA ILE A 117 19.17 -9.33 6.28
C ILE A 117 19.48 -7.95 5.70
N HIS A 118 18.97 -6.88 6.29
CA HIS A 118 19.25 -5.53 5.81
C HIS A 118 20.77 -5.23 5.75
N LYS A 119 21.53 -5.62 6.77
CA LYS A 119 22.99 -5.38 6.84
C LYS A 119 23.81 -6.26 5.90
N THR A 120 23.39 -7.49 5.67
CA THR A 120 24.16 -8.48 4.89
C THR A 120 23.77 -8.54 3.42
N ARG A 121 22.49 -8.37 3.12
CA ARG A 121 21.91 -8.46 1.77
C ARG A 121 21.62 -7.07 1.17
N GLY A 122 21.24 -6.10 1.99
CA GLY A 122 20.73 -4.80 1.53
C GLY A 122 19.34 -4.89 0.90
N ASN A 123 18.86 -3.75 0.37
CA ASN A 123 17.58 -3.63 -0.37
C ASN A 123 16.37 -4.27 0.34
N PHE A 124 16.32 -4.13 1.66
CA PHE A 124 15.33 -4.74 2.53
C PHE A 124 14.59 -3.67 3.33
N THR A 125 13.27 -3.75 3.41
CA THR A 125 12.43 -2.78 4.13
C THR A 125 11.39 -3.49 4.99
N VAL A 126 11.08 -2.94 6.16
CA VAL A 126 9.97 -3.41 7.00
C VAL A 126 8.79 -2.45 6.88
N GLN A 127 7.60 -3.00 6.65
CA GLN A 127 6.36 -2.25 6.58
C GLN A 127 5.66 -2.23 7.93
N PHE A 128 5.22 -1.05 8.34
CA PHE A 128 4.37 -0.83 9.51
C PHE A 128 3.13 -0.02 9.17
N SER A 129 1.99 -0.42 9.72
CA SER A 129 0.84 0.46 9.90
C SER A 129 0.85 0.91 11.34
N ILE A 130 1.17 2.18 11.59
CA ILE A 130 1.13 2.77 12.94
C ILE A 130 -0.12 3.62 13.17
N ILE A 131 -0.90 3.84 12.11
CA ILE A 131 -2.18 4.52 12.15
C ILE A 131 -3.27 3.52 11.73
N ASN A 132 -4.35 3.50 12.51
CA ASN A 132 -5.64 2.96 12.12
C ASN A 132 -6.49 4.15 11.64
N SER A 133 -6.78 4.19 10.34
CA SER A 133 -7.47 5.33 9.76
C SER A 133 -8.91 5.44 10.30
N PRO A 134 -9.41 6.65 10.59
CA PRO A 134 -8.70 7.93 10.46
C PRO A 134 -7.85 8.25 11.70
N LEU A 135 -6.62 8.71 11.52
CA LEU A 135 -5.83 9.48 12.50
C LEU A 135 -5.60 8.87 13.89
N ASN A 136 -5.85 7.57 14.10
CA ASN A 136 -5.70 6.93 15.41
C ASN A 136 -4.41 6.10 15.47
N ILE A 137 -3.61 6.26 16.52
CA ILE A 137 -2.37 5.49 16.70
C ILE A 137 -2.71 4.04 17.06
N ILE A 138 -2.02 3.09 16.43
CA ILE A 138 -2.06 1.67 16.83
C ILE A 138 -0.99 1.46 17.88
N GLU A 139 -1.36 1.56 19.16
CA GLU A 139 -0.41 1.49 20.29
C GLU A 139 0.50 0.25 20.23
N SER A 140 -0.07 -0.91 19.90
CA SER A 140 0.66 -2.18 19.80
C SER A 140 1.72 -2.22 18.68
N MET A 141 1.67 -1.29 17.73
CA MET A 141 2.65 -1.20 16.62
C MET A 141 3.76 -0.19 16.90
N VAL A 142 3.62 0.67 17.92
CA VAL A 142 4.58 1.74 18.22
C VAL A 142 5.94 1.15 18.63
N ASP A 143 5.96 0.23 19.59
CA ASP A 143 7.22 -0.35 20.09
C ASP A 143 8.01 -1.11 19.01
N PRO A 144 7.40 -2.03 18.23
CA PRO A 144 8.05 -2.66 17.09
C PRO A 144 8.57 -1.66 16.05
N PHE A 145 7.78 -0.65 15.71
CA PHE A 145 8.16 0.40 14.75
C PHE A 145 9.39 1.17 15.24
N LEU A 146 9.38 1.64 16.49
CA LEU A 146 10.52 2.34 17.09
C LEU A 146 11.76 1.46 17.21
N SER A 147 11.59 0.16 17.49
CA SER A 147 12.67 -0.82 17.52
C SER A 147 13.39 -0.92 16.16
N CYS A 148 12.63 -1.08 15.06
CA CYS A 148 13.20 -1.12 13.72
C CYS A 148 13.94 0.18 13.35
N ILE A 149 13.36 1.34 13.69
CA ILE A 149 13.97 2.64 13.40
C ILE A 149 15.29 2.83 14.14
N ARG A 150 15.34 2.51 15.45
CA ARG A 150 16.57 2.60 16.25
C ARG A 150 17.66 1.66 15.75
N LYS A 151 17.28 0.53 15.15
CA LYS A 151 18.19 -0.43 14.49
C LYS A 151 18.64 0.00 13.10
N GLY A 152 18.11 1.12 12.57
CA GLY A 152 18.44 1.64 11.25
C GLY A 152 17.82 0.85 10.10
N ILE A 153 16.77 0.06 10.35
CA ILE A 153 16.07 -0.69 9.30
C ILE A 153 15.17 0.29 8.51
N PRO A 154 15.28 0.38 7.18
CA PRO A 154 14.39 1.19 6.36
C PRO A 154 12.92 0.81 6.52
N ILE A 155 12.03 1.80 6.47
CA ILE A 155 10.61 1.62 6.83
C ILE A 155 9.66 2.04 5.70
N TYR A 156 8.64 1.22 5.47
CA TYR A 156 7.41 1.64 4.79
C TYR A 156 6.38 2.04 5.84
N VAL A 157 5.97 3.32 5.84
CA VAL A 157 4.89 3.82 6.68
C VAL A 157 3.59 3.67 5.90
N SER A 158 2.86 2.61 6.19
CA SER A 158 1.61 2.31 5.49
C SER A 158 0.38 2.83 6.21
N THR A 159 -0.58 3.24 5.40
CA THR A 159 -1.94 3.61 5.81
C THR A 159 -2.89 3.29 4.66
N MET A 160 -4.14 2.95 4.95
CA MET A 160 -5.16 2.63 3.95
C MET A 160 -6.52 3.23 4.32
N PRO A 161 -6.68 4.56 4.27
CA PRO A 161 -7.98 5.19 4.52
C PRO A 161 -8.96 4.80 3.41
N MET A 162 -10.23 4.60 3.79
CA MET A 162 -11.29 4.17 2.89
C MET A 162 -12.35 5.26 2.79
N ALA A 163 -12.51 5.84 1.59
CA ALA A 163 -13.55 6.83 1.33
C ALA A 163 -14.93 6.30 1.72
N GLY A 164 -15.65 7.07 2.54
CA GLY A 164 -16.98 6.76 3.06
C GLY A 164 -17.01 5.87 4.30
N LEU A 165 -15.86 5.35 4.75
CA LEU A 165 -15.75 4.52 5.95
C LEU A 165 -14.80 5.16 6.97
N SER A 166 -13.56 5.40 6.57
CA SER A 166 -12.49 5.96 7.39
C SER A 166 -11.84 7.20 6.77
N ALA A 167 -12.41 7.74 5.70
CA ALA A 167 -11.98 8.95 5.01
C ALA A 167 -13.19 9.67 4.36
N PRO A 168 -13.08 10.97 4.03
CA PRO A 168 -14.11 11.67 3.25
C PRO A 168 -14.38 10.98 1.92
N TYR A 169 -15.63 11.00 1.46
CA TYR A 169 -15.99 10.45 0.14
C TYR A 169 -15.70 11.45 -0.99
N SER A 170 -14.46 11.93 -1.06
CA SER A 170 -13.99 12.78 -2.17
C SER A 170 -12.54 12.49 -2.50
N MET A 171 -12.13 12.69 -3.76
CA MET A 171 -10.77 12.41 -4.20
C MET A 171 -9.75 13.25 -3.43
N SER A 172 -9.92 14.57 -3.38
CA SER A 172 -9.00 15.46 -2.66
C SER A 172 -9.01 15.21 -1.14
N GLY A 173 -10.16 14.93 -0.54
CA GLY A 173 -10.28 14.64 0.89
C GLY A 173 -9.61 13.32 1.28
N LEU A 174 -9.84 12.26 0.50
CA LEU A 174 -9.20 10.96 0.68
C LEU A 174 -7.67 11.08 0.63
N LEU A 175 -7.14 11.70 -0.43
CA LEU A 175 -5.70 11.90 -0.63
C LEU A 175 -5.08 12.75 0.48
N THR A 176 -5.76 13.81 0.92
CA THR A 176 -5.30 14.68 1.99
C THR A 176 -5.15 13.91 3.31
N LEU A 177 -6.15 13.11 3.67
CA LEU A 177 -6.10 12.29 4.88
C LEU A 177 -5.00 11.22 4.79
N THR A 178 -4.93 10.51 3.66
CA THR A 178 -3.88 9.51 3.42
C THR A 178 -2.48 10.12 3.56
N HIS A 179 -2.27 11.31 2.98
CA HIS A 179 -0.98 11.97 3.04
C HIS A 179 -0.64 12.44 4.46
N ALA A 180 -1.61 12.99 5.20
CA ALA A 180 -1.40 13.38 6.60
C ALA A 180 -0.95 12.20 7.48
N GLU A 181 -1.56 11.03 7.32
CA GLU A 181 -1.19 9.82 8.08
C GLU A 181 0.20 9.29 7.67
N GLY A 182 0.54 9.32 6.38
CA GLY A 182 1.87 8.96 5.91
C GLY A 182 2.95 9.92 6.43
N LEU A 183 2.70 11.22 6.37
CA LEU A 183 3.60 12.26 6.88
C LEU A 183 3.80 12.15 8.40
N PHE A 184 2.76 11.77 9.16
CA PHE A 184 2.90 11.53 10.59
C PHE A 184 3.95 10.46 10.90
N GLY A 185 3.85 9.29 10.26
CA GLY A 185 4.81 8.22 10.53
C GLY A 185 6.22 8.51 9.99
N MET A 186 6.33 9.21 8.86
CA MET A 186 7.62 9.71 8.38
C MET A 186 8.26 10.69 9.37
N THR A 187 7.47 11.64 9.89
CA THR A 187 7.93 12.61 10.89
C THR A 187 8.41 11.91 12.15
N LEU A 188 7.64 10.95 12.66
CA LEU A 188 8.03 10.17 13.84
C LEU A 188 9.34 9.39 13.60
N ALA A 189 9.51 8.77 12.42
CA ALA A 189 10.74 8.07 12.08
C ALA A 189 11.97 9.00 12.10
N GLN A 190 11.84 10.19 11.50
CA GLN A 190 12.92 11.17 11.44
C GLN A 190 13.25 11.81 12.79
N LEU A 191 12.27 11.91 13.70
CA LEU A 191 12.52 12.37 15.08
C LEU A 191 13.32 11.36 15.90
N VAL A 192 13.14 10.07 15.62
CA VAL A 192 13.79 8.99 16.36
C VAL A 192 15.17 8.67 15.79
N ASN A 193 15.31 8.68 14.46
CA ASN A 193 16.57 8.43 13.77
C ASN A 193 16.67 9.33 12.51
N PRO A 194 17.15 10.58 12.66
CA PRO A 194 17.29 11.51 11.55
C PRO A 194 18.13 10.91 10.40
N GLY A 195 17.62 10.99 9.17
CA GLY A 195 18.27 10.44 7.98
C GLY A 195 17.94 8.97 7.68
N ILE A 196 17.10 8.30 8.49
CA ILE A 196 16.65 6.94 8.16
C ILE A 196 15.82 6.94 6.88
N THR A 197 16.04 5.94 6.01
CA THR A 197 15.19 5.74 4.82
C THR A 197 13.77 5.39 5.23
N VAL A 198 12.82 6.25 4.87
CA VAL A 198 11.40 6.05 5.11
C VAL A 198 10.60 6.34 3.85
N VAL A 199 9.66 5.45 3.52
CA VAL A 199 8.86 5.50 2.29
C VAL A 199 7.39 5.69 2.65
N HIS A 200 6.75 6.61 1.95
CA HIS A 200 5.32 6.87 2.08
C HIS A 200 4.51 5.76 1.42
N ALA A 201 3.94 4.86 2.23
CA ALA A 201 3.17 3.71 1.77
C ALA A 201 1.65 3.91 1.94
N GLY A 202 1.15 5.12 1.67
CA GLY A 202 -0.29 5.43 1.70
C GLY A 202 -1.05 4.83 0.52
N LEU A 203 -2.17 4.16 0.82
CA LEU A 203 -2.97 3.34 -0.08
C LEU A 203 -4.44 3.83 -0.07
N PRO A 204 -4.76 5.01 -0.64
CA PRO A 204 -6.14 5.50 -0.64
C PRO A 204 -7.06 4.47 -1.29
N SER A 205 -8.14 4.14 -0.60
CA SER A 205 -9.07 3.08 -1.00
C SER A 205 -10.51 3.58 -0.93
N ILE A 206 -11.45 2.80 -1.50
CA ILE A 206 -12.86 3.16 -1.55
C ILE A 206 -13.65 2.08 -0.82
N ALA A 207 -14.59 2.46 0.04
CA ALA A 207 -15.52 1.51 0.63
C ALA A 207 -16.69 1.26 -0.33
N ASN A 208 -16.95 -0.01 -0.66
CA ASN A 208 -18.12 -0.39 -1.43
C ASN A 208 -19.34 -0.47 -0.52
N ILE A 209 -20.15 0.59 -0.50
CA ILE A 209 -21.34 0.72 0.34
C ILE A 209 -22.36 -0.39 0.05
N ASN A 210 -22.41 -0.90 -1.18
CA ASN A 210 -23.32 -1.99 -1.58
C ASN A 210 -22.81 -3.39 -1.16
N LYS A 211 -21.52 -3.52 -0.83
CA LYS A 211 -20.89 -4.77 -0.40
C LYS A 211 -20.43 -4.68 1.05
N ASN A 212 -21.30 -4.20 1.93
CA ASN A 212 -21.02 -4.09 3.38
C ASN A 212 -19.68 -3.38 3.68
N TYR A 213 -19.38 -2.32 2.92
CA TYR A 213 -18.16 -1.52 3.04
C TYR A 213 -16.85 -2.30 2.84
N ALA A 214 -16.89 -3.43 2.13
CA ALA A 214 -15.70 -4.10 1.63
C ALA A 214 -14.87 -3.12 0.78
N VAL A 215 -13.55 -3.28 0.78
CA VAL A 215 -12.66 -2.42 -0.02
C VAL A 215 -12.90 -2.65 -1.51
N ASP A 216 -13.06 -1.58 -2.27
CA ASP A 216 -13.31 -1.63 -3.70
C ASP A 216 -12.00 -1.44 -4.49
N LEU A 217 -11.33 -2.56 -4.79
CA LEU A 217 -10.11 -2.59 -5.58
C LEU A 217 -10.39 -2.89 -7.07
N GLY A 218 -9.56 -2.31 -7.93
CA GLY A 218 -9.62 -2.53 -9.38
C GLY A 218 -10.42 -1.51 -10.17
N LEU A 219 -11.16 -0.63 -9.49
CA LEU A 219 -11.77 0.55 -10.10
C LEU A 219 -10.69 1.42 -10.79
N VAL A 220 -11.04 2.04 -11.92
CA VAL A 220 -10.23 3.07 -12.56
C VAL A 220 -10.01 4.21 -11.56
N SER A 221 -11.05 4.66 -10.86
CA SER A 221 -10.93 5.69 -9.81
C SER A 221 -10.00 5.28 -8.64
N HIS A 222 -9.95 4.00 -8.28
CA HIS A 222 -8.98 3.48 -7.31
C HIS A 222 -7.53 3.61 -7.81
N ASN A 223 -7.27 3.23 -9.07
CA ASN A 223 -5.96 3.39 -9.70
C ASN A 223 -5.56 4.88 -9.78
N ILE A 224 -6.51 5.77 -10.12
CA ILE A 224 -6.27 7.21 -10.17
C ILE A 224 -5.97 7.80 -8.79
N ALA A 225 -6.71 7.43 -7.74
CA ALA A 225 -6.45 7.91 -6.39
C ALA A 225 -5.02 7.59 -5.92
N ASN A 226 -4.58 6.37 -6.21
CA ASN A 226 -3.22 5.91 -5.92
C ASN A 226 -2.18 6.63 -6.77
N LEU A 227 -2.40 6.77 -8.07
CA LEU A 227 -1.50 7.51 -8.95
C LEU A 227 -1.37 8.99 -8.53
N LEU A 228 -2.47 9.67 -8.19
CA LEU A 228 -2.43 11.05 -7.72
C LEU A 228 -1.67 11.17 -6.39
N THR A 229 -1.84 10.22 -5.46
CA THR A 229 -1.04 10.16 -4.23
C THR A 229 0.44 10.00 -4.53
N GLU A 230 0.79 9.16 -5.52
CA GLU A 230 2.16 9.04 -6.02
C GLU A 230 2.68 10.37 -6.59
N LYS A 231 1.88 11.12 -7.35
CA LYS A 231 2.28 12.44 -7.88
C LYS A 231 2.52 13.46 -6.78
N VAL A 232 1.71 13.48 -5.73
CA VAL A 232 1.94 14.35 -4.56
C VAL A 232 3.29 14.01 -3.91
N ASN A 233 3.56 12.72 -3.68
CA ASN A 233 4.85 12.29 -3.13
C ASN A 233 6.02 12.63 -4.07
N LYS A 234 5.84 12.48 -5.39
CA LYS A 234 6.84 12.88 -6.39
C LYS A 234 7.20 14.36 -6.31
N MET A 235 6.20 15.23 -6.17
CA MET A 235 6.41 16.68 -6.04
C MET A 235 7.23 17.06 -4.80
N LEU A 236 7.18 16.23 -3.75
CA LEU A 236 7.93 16.41 -2.51
C LEU A 236 9.23 15.61 -2.47
N GLU A 237 9.59 14.93 -3.58
CA GLU A 237 10.75 14.04 -3.69
C GLU A 237 10.75 12.93 -2.64
N ILE A 238 9.55 12.50 -2.22
CA ILE A 238 9.36 11.44 -1.23
C ILE A 238 9.33 10.09 -1.95
N PRO A 239 10.13 9.09 -1.53
CA PRO A 239 9.96 7.74 -2.02
C PRO A 239 8.58 7.21 -1.57
N SER A 240 7.85 6.55 -2.46
CA SER A 240 6.46 6.16 -2.21
C SER A 240 6.11 4.83 -2.86
N ILE A 241 5.18 4.13 -2.23
CA ILE A 241 4.58 2.91 -2.76
C ILE A 241 3.07 2.95 -2.57
N GLN A 242 2.35 2.78 -3.67
CA GLN A 242 0.90 2.83 -3.74
C GLN A 242 0.35 1.48 -4.23
N THR A 243 -0.97 1.32 -4.34
CA THR A 243 -1.61 0.09 -4.83
C THR A 243 -2.27 0.32 -6.19
N ALA A 244 -2.14 -0.64 -7.12
CA ALA A 244 -2.77 -0.57 -8.44
C ALA A 244 -2.88 -1.96 -9.08
N CYS A 245 -3.56 -2.04 -10.24
CA CYS A 245 -3.60 -3.23 -11.11
C CYS A 245 -4.17 -4.50 -10.45
N THR A 246 -4.98 -4.32 -9.41
CA THR A 246 -5.62 -5.39 -8.64
C THR A 246 -7.11 -5.46 -8.97
N THR A 247 -7.86 -6.34 -8.30
CA THR A 247 -9.27 -6.61 -8.59
C THR A 247 -9.99 -7.16 -7.37
N ASN A 248 -11.31 -7.04 -7.34
CA ASN A 248 -12.20 -7.71 -6.37
C ASN A 248 -12.84 -8.99 -6.93
N GLN A 249 -12.40 -9.48 -8.09
CA GLN A 249 -12.95 -10.73 -8.59
C GLN A 249 -12.64 -11.90 -7.65
N ASP A 250 -13.60 -12.82 -7.53
CA ASP A 250 -13.49 -13.97 -6.62
C ASP A 250 -12.52 -15.05 -7.09
N ARG A 251 -12.23 -15.05 -8.38
CA ARG A 251 -11.45 -16.03 -9.13
C ARG A 251 -10.79 -15.37 -10.33
N PRO A 252 -9.75 -15.97 -10.93
CA PRO A 252 -9.23 -15.53 -12.22
C PRO A 252 -10.38 -15.52 -13.24
N SER A 253 -10.52 -14.40 -13.95
CA SER A 253 -11.62 -14.18 -14.90
C SER A 253 -11.25 -13.11 -15.91
N GLN A 254 -12.00 -13.02 -17.02
CA GLN A 254 -11.82 -11.95 -18.00
C GLN A 254 -11.91 -10.56 -17.34
N ARG A 255 -12.84 -10.38 -16.39
CA ARG A 255 -12.96 -9.10 -15.67
C ARG A 255 -11.72 -8.80 -14.82
N ALA A 256 -11.12 -9.81 -14.20
CA ALA A 256 -9.87 -9.65 -13.45
C ALA A 256 -8.70 -9.23 -14.35
N GLU A 257 -8.67 -9.73 -15.60
CA GLU A 257 -7.69 -9.31 -16.62
C GLU A 257 -7.95 -7.87 -17.06
N GLU A 258 -9.21 -7.48 -17.33
CA GLU A 258 -9.60 -6.11 -17.72
C GLU A 258 -9.21 -5.08 -16.65
N ASP A 259 -9.49 -5.36 -15.36
CA ASP A 259 -9.12 -4.47 -14.25
C ASP A 259 -7.58 -4.28 -14.19
N ALA A 260 -6.81 -5.35 -14.41
CA ALA A 260 -5.35 -5.28 -14.43
C ALA A 260 -4.80 -4.54 -15.66
N ILE A 261 -5.37 -4.78 -16.85
CA ILE A 261 -5.00 -4.06 -18.08
C ILE A 261 -5.23 -2.55 -17.90
N ASN A 262 -6.38 -2.14 -17.37
CA ASN A 262 -6.65 -0.74 -17.08
C ASN A 262 -5.61 -0.14 -16.12
N GLY A 263 -5.29 -0.85 -15.03
CA GLY A 263 -4.30 -0.42 -14.06
C GLY A 263 -2.89 -0.29 -14.67
N TYR A 264 -2.39 -1.33 -15.33
CA TYR A 264 -1.07 -1.32 -15.95
C TYR A 264 -0.94 -0.21 -16.99
N ALA A 265 -1.96 -0.01 -17.83
CA ALA A 265 -1.93 0.99 -18.88
C ALA A 265 -1.89 2.41 -18.30
N LEU A 266 -2.71 2.70 -17.27
CA LEU A 266 -2.68 3.98 -16.56
C LEU A 266 -1.30 4.26 -15.95
N MET A 267 -0.75 3.28 -15.23
CA MET A 267 0.55 3.42 -14.58
C MET A 267 1.67 3.64 -15.61
N LYS A 268 1.66 2.89 -16.73
CA LYS A 268 2.63 3.08 -17.81
C LYS A 268 2.49 4.43 -18.52
N LYS A 269 1.26 4.91 -18.72
CA LYS A 269 0.98 6.19 -19.40
C LYS A 269 1.49 7.40 -18.62
N TYR A 270 1.30 7.40 -17.31
CA TYR A 270 1.60 8.56 -16.46
C TYR A 270 2.91 8.44 -15.66
N GLY A 271 3.54 7.26 -15.70
CA GLY A 271 4.68 6.91 -14.86
C GLY A 271 4.32 6.87 -13.37
N PHE A 272 5.17 6.27 -12.54
CA PHE A 272 4.93 6.13 -11.10
C PHE A 272 6.23 5.75 -10.39
N HIS A 273 6.23 5.72 -9.04
CA HIS A 273 7.35 5.15 -8.29
C HIS A 273 7.20 3.63 -8.16
N GLN A 274 6.33 3.18 -7.25
CA GLN A 274 6.12 1.78 -6.94
C GLN A 274 4.63 1.47 -6.81
N MET A 275 4.19 0.35 -7.39
CA MET A 275 2.81 -0.14 -7.26
C MET A 275 2.81 -1.60 -6.79
N ARG A 276 2.24 -1.84 -5.60
CA ARG A 276 2.02 -3.19 -5.03
C ARG A 276 0.62 -3.71 -5.38
N HIS A 277 0.36 -4.96 -4.95
CA HIS A 277 -0.85 -5.73 -5.27
C HIS A 277 -1.05 -5.99 -6.77
N ALA A 278 -0.09 -5.63 -7.62
CA ALA A 278 -0.27 -5.60 -9.06
C ALA A 278 -0.41 -6.99 -9.69
N PHE A 279 -0.15 -8.07 -8.96
CA PHE A 279 -0.23 -9.44 -9.47
C PHE A 279 -0.80 -10.41 -8.43
N GLY A 280 -1.50 -11.43 -8.92
CA GLY A 280 -1.94 -12.60 -8.13
C GLY A 280 -3.12 -12.41 -7.17
N PHE A 281 -3.35 -11.21 -6.64
CA PHE A 281 -4.44 -10.97 -5.68
C PHE A 281 -5.84 -11.06 -6.30
N LEU A 282 -6.78 -11.53 -5.48
CA LEU A 282 -8.21 -11.72 -5.70
C LEU A 282 -8.98 -11.39 -4.40
N ARG A 283 -10.31 -11.28 -4.48
CA ARG A 283 -11.22 -11.13 -3.32
C ARG A 283 -10.79 -10.06 -2.32
N GLU A 284 -10.67 -8.80 -2.74
CA GLU A 284 -10.33 -7.71 -1.81
C GLU A 284 -9.01 -7.99 -1.03
N LEU A 285 -8.04 -8.65 -1.69
CA LEU A 285 -6.74 -9.12 -1.15
C LEU A 285 -6.81 -10.34 -0.20
N ILE A 286 -7.96 -11.03 -0.10
CA ILE A 286 -8.16 -12.20 0.76
C ILE A 286 -7.50 -13.45 0.18
N SER A 287 -7.40 -13.57 -1.14
CA SER A 287 -6.77 -14.73 -1.78
C SER A 287 -5.71 -14.35 -2.81
N PHE A 288 -4.77 -15.26 -3.03
CA PHE A 288 -3.72 -15.14 -4.03
C PHE A 288 -3.76 -16.35 -4.97
N SER A 289 -3.86 -16.12 -6.28
CA SER A 289 -3.79 -17.16 -7.31
C SER A 289 -2.43 -17.11 -8.00
N ILE A 290 -1.75 -18.27 -8.06
CA ILE A 290 -0.46 -18.39 -8.73
C ILE A 290 -0.65 -18.39 -10.25
N ALA A 291 -1.70 -19.04 -10.76
CA ALA A 291 -2.00 -18.96 -12.20
C ALA A 291 -2.32 -17.52 -12.64
N LYS A 292 -3.04 -16.76 -11.81
CA LYS A 292 -3.27 -15.33 -12.06
C LYS A 292 -2.00 -14.51 -12.01
N LEU A 293 -1.08 -14.79 -11.09
CA LEU A 293 0.24 -14.16 -11.07
C LEU A 293 0.97 -14.36 -12.41
N GLU A 294 1.07 -15.61 -12.87
CA GLU A 294 1.72 -15.97 -14.14
C GLU A 294 1.04 -15.28 -15.34
N ARG A 295 -0.31 -15.34 -15.41
CA ARG A 295 -1.07 -14.69 -16.48
C ARG A 295 -0.93 -13.17 -16.49
N HIS A 296 -0.97 -12.54 -15.31
CA HIS A 296 -0.87 -11.09 -15.19
C HIS A 296 0.54 -10.58 -15.50
N ILE A 297 1.59 -11.40 -15.33
CA ILE A 297 2.94 -11.10 -15.80
C ILE A 297 2.95 -10.96 -17.32
N GLU A 298 2.30 -11.87 -18.06
CA GLU A 298 2.17 -11.79 -19.52
C GLU A 298 1.39 -10.54 -19.94
N LEU A 299 0.22 -10.31 -19.33
CA LEU A 299 -0.59 -9.11 -19.59
C LEU A 299 0.19 -7.83 -19.33
N CYS A 300 0.97 -7.77 -18.25
CA CYS A 300 1.80 -6.61 -17.96
C CYS A 300 2.86 -6.40 -19.04
N ARG A 301 3.43 -7.44 -19.67
CA ARG A 301 4.37 -7.27 -20.80
C ARG A 301 3.67 -6.76 -22.05
N GLU A 302 2.53 -7.36 -22.39
CA GLU A 302 1.80 -7.11 -23.64
C GLU A 302 1.09 -5.75 -23.65
N ASN A 303 0.64 -5.28 -22.48
CA ASN A 303 -0.17 -4.08 -22.37
C ASN A 303 0.64 -2.79 -22.57
N GLY A 304 0.14 -1.87 -23.39
CA GLY A 304 0.74 -0.57 -23.67
C GLY A 304 0.09 0.61 -22.92
N PRO A 305 0.77 1.78 -22.84
CA PRO A 305 0.19 3.00 -22.28
C PRO A 305 -1.04 3.51 -23.05
N ASP A 306 -1.15 3.16 -24.34
CA ASP A 306 -2.23 3.60 -25.22
C ASP A 306 -3.58 2.94 -24.90
N GLN A 307 -3.56 1.87 -24.11
CA GLN A 307 -4.76 1.16 -23.64
C GLN A 307 -5.34 1.75 -22.35
N ALA A 308 -4.77 2.86 -21.86
CA ALA A 308 -5.25 3.47 -20.62
C ALA A 308 -6.67 4.01 -20.82
N PRO A 309 -7.63 3.65 -19.94
CA PRO A 309 -8.98 4.18 -20.03
C PRO A 309 -8.98 5.70 -19.89
N ASP A 310 -9.93 6.34 -20.55
CA ASP A 310 -10.24 7.74 -20.30
C ASP A 310 -10.76 7.90 -18.87
N TYR A 311 -10.37 8.99 -18.23
CA TYR A 311 -10.81 9.32 -16.89
C TYR A 311 -10.98 10.83 -16.75
N ASP A 312 -12.21 11.25 -16.46
CA ASP A 312 -12.53 12.63 -16.13
C ASP A 312 -12.05 12.93 -14.70
N LEU A 313 -11.05 13.80 -14.59
CA LEU A 313 -10.51 14.18 -13.29
C LEU A 313 -11.60 14.84 -12.44
N VAL A 314 -11.85 14.24 -11.27
CA VAL A 314 -12.77 14.79 -10.27
C VAL A 314 -12.19 16.11 -9.76
N PRO A 315 -12.97 17.21 -9.75
CA PRO A 315 -12.49 18.49 -9.27
C PRO A 315 -12.15 18.45 -7.77
N TYR A 316 -11.34 19.42 -7.33
CA TYR A 316 -11.08 19.62 -5.91
C TYR A 316 -12.38 19.85 -5.14
N ASP A 317 -12.57 19.10 -4.06
CA ASP A 317 -13.70 19.25 -3.16
C ASP A 317 -13.35 20.22 -2.00
N PRO A 318 -14.03 21.38 -1.90
CA PRO A 318 -13.77 22.37 -0.86
C PRO A 318 -14.22 21.93 0.54
N GLU A 319 -15.10 20.92 0.66
CA GLU A 319 -15.64 20.42 1.93
C GLU A 319 -14.81 19.27 2.51
N GLY A 320 -13.90 18.68 1.73
CA GLY A 320 -13.13 17.50 2.13
C GLY A 320 -12.31 17.70 3.41
N LEU A 321 -11.65 18.86 3.57
CA LEU A 321 -10.87 19.16 4.78
C LEU A 321 -11.77 19.31 6.03
N GLU A 322 -12.93 19.93 5.87
CA GLU A 322 -13.87 20.11 6.99
C GLU A 322 -14.51 18.77 7.40
N ALA A 323 -14.73 17.86 6.44
CA ALA A 323 -15.11 16.49 6.74
C ALA A 323 -14.02 15.76 7.57
N ILE A 324 -12.73 15.92 7.24
CA ILE A 324 -11.63 15.35 8.04
C ILE A 324 -11.65 15.90 9.45
N LYS A 325 -11.69 17.23 9.62
CA LYS A 325 -11.64 17.87 10.94
C LYS A 325 -12.77 17.40 11.85
N ARG A 326 -14.01 17.37 11.34
CA ARG A 326 -15.19 16.95 12.12
C ARG A 326 -15.15 15.46 12.51
N ASN A 327 -14.54 14.61 11.68
CA ASN A 327 -14.44 13.17 11.90
C ASN A 327 -13.12 12.75 12.58
N GLY A 328 -12.24 13.69 12.92
CA GLY A 328 -10.90 13.39 13.45
C GLY A 328 -10.88 12.75 14.84
N SER A 329 -11.76 13.20 15.75
CA SER A 329 -11.87 12.63 17.11
C SER A 329 -12.85 11.46 17.21
N GLN A 330 -13.99 11.58 16.50
CA GLN A 330 -15.05 10.57 16.49
C GLN A 330 -15.48 10.33 15.05
N ALA A 331 -14.85 9.35 14.42
CA ALA A 331 -15.09 9.04 13.02
C ALA A 331 -16.52 8.54 12.80
N ASN A 332 -17.24 9.16 11.86
CA ASN A 332 -18.58 8.77 11.45
C ASN A 332 -18.81 9.04 9.96
N TYR A 333 -17.80 8.81 9.13
CA TYR A 333 -17.87 9.07 7.68
C TYR A 333 -19.04 8.36 7.00
N MET A 334 -19.46 7.18 7.47
CA MET A 334 -20.60 6.44 6.92
C MET A 334 -21.91 7.23 6.96
N ARG A 335 -22.10 8.11 7.94
CA ARG A 335 -23.32 8.91 8.13
C ARG A 335 -23.09 10.40 7.90
N ASP A 336 -21.90 10.77 7.44
CA ASP A 336 -21.55 12.15 7.21
C ASP A 336 -22.26 12.67 5.94
N ASP A 337 -22.85 13.86 6.01
CA ASP A 337 -23.54 14.49 4.88
C ASP A 337 -22.61 14.61 3.65
N HIS A 338 -21.31 14.80 3.86
CA HIS A 338 -20.30 14.80 2.81
C HIS A 338 -20.27 13.49 2.02
N THR A 339 -20.34 12.36 2.72
CA THR A 339 -20.38 11.03 2.11
C THR A 339 -21.67 10.84 1.32
N LEU A 340 -22.82 11.19 1.91
CA LEU A 340 -24.13 11.05 1.26
C LEU A 340 -24.24 11.89 -0.02
N LYS A 341 -23.69 13.12 0.01
CA LYS A 341 -23.69 14.04 -1.13
C LYS A 341 -22.87 13.53 -2.31
N ASN A 342 -21.76 12.84 -2.04
CA ASN A 342 -20.76 12.44 -3.04
C ASN A 342 -20.84 10.97 -3.50
N THR A 343 -21.57 10.13 -2.77
CA THR A 343 -21.81 8.73 -3.15
C THR A 343 -22.44 8.65 -4.53
N GLY A 344 -21.89 7.77 -5.39
CA GLY A 344 -22.35 7.60 -6.77
C GLY A 344 -21.94 8.72 -7.74
N LYS A 345 -21.02 9.62 -7.34
CA LYS A 345 -20.53 10.73 -8.19
C LYS A 345 -19.00 10.76 -8.34
N VAL A 346 -18.27 10.45 -7.28
CA VAL A 346 -16.81 10.67 -7.23
C VAL A 346 -16.00 9.46 -7.66
N PHE A 347 -16.22 8.30 -7.04
CA PHE A 347 -15.48 7.08 -7.31
C PHE A 347 -16.27 6.20 -8.28
N LEU A 348 -16.30 6.64 -9.53
CA LEU A 348 -16.95 5.93 -10.63
C LEU A 348 -15.91 5.14 -11.43
N ASN A 349 -16.38 4.02 -12.00
CA ASN A 349 -15.68 3.08 -12.86
C ASN A 349 -14.39 2.49 -12.29
#